data_AF-A0A7X7FK56-F1
#
_entry.id   AF-A0A7X7FK56-F1
#
_cell.length_a   1.000
_cell.length_b   1.000
_cell.length_c   1.000
_cell.angle_alpha   90.00
_cell.angle_beta   90.00
_cell.angle_gamma   90.00
#
_symmetry.space_group_name_H-M   'P 1'
#
loop_
_entity.id
_entity.type
_entity.pdbx_description
1 polymer ?
#
loop_
_entity_poly.entity_id
_entity_poly.type
_entity_poly.pdbx_seq_one_letter_code
_entity_poly.pdbx_strand_id
1 'polypeptide(L)'
;MTTTVATMQAVFGADTSGFDAGLQHVQGGLTGLVGSVGTGLENLGGKITGTALKFAPLTAAAGAFGAVGLRAFTGFEDRMLEIQARTGATAAEMENVRQVALQMGADTSFSATDAAEAILQLMASGYDLDQTFAALPAVLDAATASGGNLGMTADWITDALAMYNMEASEAVTVSDLVARAAGASSAEMDDLFMGLANVGPVADQFNIPLKDSVAVLAAFSERGIKGAEAGTQFKSMLTNMTRDTADVTAMWEKLGISMFDVTGA
;
A
#
# COMPACT_ATOMS: atom_id res chain seq x y z
N MET A 1 -28.64 -74.62 39.79
CA MET A 1 -29.42 -73.47 39.32
C MET A 1 -28.46 -72.49 38.67
N THR A 2 -28.74 -72.19 37.40
CA THR A 2 -28.23 -71.08 36.57
C THR A 2 -26.73 -71.02 36.26
N THR A 3 -26.41 -71.71 35.17
CA THR A 3 -25.25 -71.58 34.28
C THR A 3 -25.09 -70.14 33.78
N THR A 4 -23.89 -69.56 33.87
CA THR A 4 -23.51 -68.37 33.09
C THR A 4 -22.48 -68.80 32.05
N VAL A 5 -22.91 -68.78 30.79
CA VAL A 5 -22.19 -69.22 29.61
C VAL A 5 -21.44 -68.00 29.04
N ALA A 6 -20.14 -68.16 28.83
CA ALA A 6 -19.26 -67.39 27.94
C ALA A 6 -19.43 -65.86 27.84
N THR A 7 -18.45 -65.10 28.32
CA THR A 7 -18.22 -63.70 27.90
C THR A 7 -17.56 -63.67 26.53
N MET A 8 -18.32 -63.32 25.48
CA MET A 8 -17.76 -63.00 24.16
C MET A 8 -17.13 -61.60 24.20
N GLN A 9 -15.82 -61.50 23.97
CA GLN A 9 -15.18 -60.25 23.57
C GLN A 9 -15.17 -60.19 22.04
N ALA A 10 -15.89 -59.24 21.46
CA ALA A 10 -15.78 -58.91 20.05
C ALA A 10 -14.63 -57.92 19.89
N VAL A 11 -13.50 -58.36 19.32
CA VAL A 11 -12.45 -57.47 18.85
C VAL A 11 -12.79 -57.11 17.41
N PHE A 12 -13.21 -55.88 17.17
CA PHE A 12 -13.34 -55.34 15.82
C PHE A 12 -11.94 -55.10 15.25
N GLY A 13 -11.46 -56.03 14.43
CA GLY A 13 -10.35 -55.75 13.51
C GLY A 13 -10.90 -54.95 12.34
N ALA A 14 -10.56 -53.67 12.26
CA ALA A 14 -10.75 -52.92 11.02
C ALA A 14 -9.73 -53.47 10.00
N ASP A 15 -10.20 -53.93 8.84
CA ASP A 15 -9.33 -54.32 7.74
C ASP A 15 -8.64 -53.06 7.19
N THR A 16 -7.43 -52.79 7.68
CA THR A 16 -6.61 -51.65 7.26
C THR A 16 -5.85 -51.91 5.97
N SER A 17 -6.00 -53.08 5.35
CA SER A 17 -5.25 -53.43 4.13
C SER A 17 -5.55 -52.49 2.95
N GLY A 18 -6.78 -52.00 2.84
CA GLY A 18 -7.17 -50.99 1.84
C GLY A 18 -6.64 -49.58 2.12
N PHE A 19 -6.45 -49.24 3.40
CA PHE A 19 -5.89 -47.95 3.82
C PHE A 19 -4.37 -47.90 3.64
N ASP A 20 -3.67 -48.99 3.99
CA ASP A 20 -2.23 -49.13 3.74
C ASP A 20 -1.91 -49.21 2.23
N ALA A 21 -2.76 -49.86 1.44
CA ALA A 21 -2.64 -49.84 -0.03
C ALA A 21 -2.89 -48.44 -0.60
N GLY A 22 -3.85 -47.68 -0.05
CA GLY A 22 -4.10 -46.28 -0.40
C GLY A 22 -2.92 -45.37 -0.07
N LEU A 23 -2.29 -45.55 1.10
CA LEU A 23 -1.10 -44.80 1.51
C LEU A 23 0.13 -45.12 0.66
N GLN A 24 0.32 -46.37 0.24
CA GLN A 24 1.40 -46.74 -0.68
C GLN A 24 1.20 -46.16 -2.08
N HIS A 25 -0.04 -46.01 -2.55
CA HIS A 25 -0.33 -45.29 -3.80
C HIS A 25 -0.14 -43.77 -3.68
N VAL A 26 -0.47 -43.18 -2.52
CA VAL A 26 -0.19 -41.76 -2.25
C VAL A 26 1.32 -41.51 -2.15
N GLN A 27 2.09 -42.42 -1.55
CA GLN A 27 3.54 -42.31 -1.45
C GLN A 27 4.24 -42.51 -2.81
N GLY A 28 3.74 -43.42 -3.65
CA GLY A 28 4.20 -43.60 -5.03
C GLY A 28 3.84 -42.42 -5.95
N GLY A 29 2.64 -41.86 -5.79
CA GLY A 29 2.19 -40.66 -6.49
C GLY A 29 2.96 -39.40 -6.08
N LEU A 30 3.23 -39.22 -4.77
CA LEU A 30 4.09 -38.14 -4.27
C LEU A 30 5.54 -38.31 -4.71
N THR A 31 6.08 -39.54 -4.72
CA THR A 31 7.46 -39.78 -5.18
C THR A 31 7.58 -39.54 -6.69
N GLY A 32 6.54 -39.85 -7.47
CA GLY A 32 6.44 -39.48 -8.89
C GLY A 32 6.33 -37.97 -9.11
N LEU A 33 5.61 -37.26 -8.23
CA LEU A 33 5.49 -35.79 -8.25
C LEU A 33 6.79 -35.10 -7.84
N VAL A 34 7.47 -35.57 -6.79
CA VAL A 34 8.78 -35.08 -6.35
C VAL A 34 9.87 -35.43 -7.35
N GLY A 35 9.78 -36.59 -8.02
CA GLY A 35 10.69 -36.99 -9.10
C GLY A 35 10.51 -36.16 -10.37
N SER A 36 9.27 -35.81 -10.75
CA SER A 36 8.97 -34.97 -11.93
C SER A 36 9.18 -33.47 -11.67
N VAL A 37 8.95 -33.00 -10.44
CA VAL A 37 9.35 -31.65 -10.00
C VAL A 37 10.87 -31.58 -9.86
N GLY A 38 11.54 -32.63 -9.38
CA GLY A 38 13.00 -32.72 -9.25
C GLY A 38 13.71 -32.72 -10.60
N THR A 39 13.26 -33.52 -11.58
CA THR A 39 13.80 -33.52 -12.96
C THR A 39 13.37 -32.29 -13.78
N GLY A 40 12.23 -31.67 -13.47
CA GLY A 40 11.84 -30.37 -14.00
C GLY A 40 12.75 -29.24 -13.52
N LEU A 41 13.11 -29.25 -12.23
CA LEU A 41 14.06 -28.30 -11.63
C LEU A 41 15.51 -28.54 -12.08
N GLU A 42 15.92 -29.79 -12.32
CA GLU A 42 17.25 -30.12 -12.87
C GLU A 42 17.42 -29.57 -14.30
N ASN A 43 16.35 -29.60 -15.11
CA ASN A 43 16.34 -29.03 -16.46
C ASN A 43 16.17 -27.50 -16.48
N LEU A 44 15.53 -26.92 -15.46
CA LEU A 44 15.43 -25.47 -15.27
C LEU A 44 16.76 -24.91 -14.72
N GLY A 45 17.41 -25.63 -13.81
CA GLY A 45 18.73 -25.33 -13.26
C GLY A 45 19.84 -25.38 -14.31
N GLY A 46 19.81 -26.36 -15.21
CA GLY A 46 20.80 -26.52 -16.29
C GLY A 46 20.64 -25.53 -17.46
N LYS A 47 19.45 -24.97 -17.70
CA LYS A 47 19.22 -23.97 -18.77
C LYS A 47 19.30 -22.51 -18.29
N ILE A 48 19.06 -22.25 -17.00
CA ILE A 48 19.28 -20.94 -16.38
C ILE A 48 20.78 -20.69 -16.15
N THR A 49 21.58 -21.70 -15.78
CA THR A 49 23.04 -21.53 -15.63
C THR A 49 23.79 -21.27 -16.94
N GLY A 50 23.26 -21.70 -18.10
CA GLY A 50 23.92 -21.51 -19.39
C GLY A 50 23.68 -20.14 -20.05
N THR A 51 22.58 -19.47 -19.71
CA THR A 51 22.13 -18.25 -20.42
C THR A 51 21.93 -17.05 -19.51
N ALA A 52 21.72 -17.23 -18.20
CA ALA A 52 21.63 -16.12 -17.24
C ALA A 52 23.02 -15.58 -16.81
N LEU A 53 24.08 -16.35 -17.00
CA LEU A 53 25.46 -15.91 -16.69
C LEU A 53 26.09 -14.99 -17.74
N LYS A 54 25.42 -14.72 -18.88
CA LYS A 54 25.95 -13.83 -19.93
C LYS A 54 25.58 -12.35 -19.77
N PHE A 55 24.80 -12.00 -18.75
CA PHE A 55 24.45 -10.61 -18.42
C PHE A 55 24.96 -10.14 -17.04
N ALA A 56 25.83 -10.91 -16.38
CA ALA A 56 26.43 -10.49 -15.12
C ALA A 56 27.68 -9.63 -15.38
N PRO A 57 27.60 -8.32 -15.08
CA PRO A 57 28.55 -7.80 -14.12
C PRO A 57 27.82 -6.91 -13.11
N LEU A 58 27.30 -7.53 -12.03
CA LEU A 58 27.01 -6.82 -10.78
C LEU A 58 27.47 -7.69 -9.61
N THR A 59 28.78 -7.60 -9.39
CA THR A 59 29.44 -7.49 -8.07
C THR A 59 28.96 -8.45 -6.96
N ALA A 60 29.58 -9.64 -6.91
CA ALA A 60 30.36 -10.20 -5.79
C ALA A 60 29.93 -10.02 -4.30
N ALA A 61 28.70 -9.61 -3.98
CA ALA A 61 28.20 -9.49 -2.59
C ALA A 61 27.23 -10.62 -2.19
N ALA A 62 27.03 -11.63 -3.03
CA ALA A 62 26.05 -12.71 -2.81
C ALA A 62 26.49 -13.82 -1.84
N GLY A 63 27.69 -13.72 -1.24
CA GLY A 63 28.25 -14.77 -0.37
C GLY A 63 27.64 -14.87 1.03
N ALA A 64 26.89 -13.85 1.49
CA ALA A 64 26.39 -13.78 2.87
C ALA A 64 24.86 -13.93 3.04
N PHE A 65 24.08 -13.99 1.94
CA PHE A 65 22.60 -13.97 1.99
C PHE A 65 21.94 -15.35 1.94
N GLY A 66 22.50 -16.34 2.65
CA GLY A 66 21.91 -17.68 2.75
C GLY A 66 20.55 -17.67 3.47
N ALA A 67 19.53 -18.29 2.85
CA ALA A 67 18.13 -18.40 3.29
C ALA A 67 17.31 -17.09 3.39
N VAL A 68 17.86 -15.99 3.91
CA VAL A 68 17.16 -14.69 3.98
C VAL A 68 17.06 -14.03 2.60
N GLY A 69 18.13 -14.12 1.80
CA GLY A 69 18.11 -13.63 0.41
C GLY A 69 17.14 -14.40 -0.47
N LEU A 70 17.01 -15.73 -0.26
CA LEU A 70 16.03 -16.55 -0.98
C LEU A 70 14.59 -16.15 -0.65
N ARG A 71 14.25 -15.87 0.62
CA ARG A 71 12.90 -15.42 1.01
C ARG A 71 12.57 -14.00 0.55
N ALA A 72 13.54 -13.10 0.63
CA ALA A 72 13.39 -11.74 0.08
C ALA A 72 13.17 -11.81 -1.44
N PHE A 73 13.89 -12.71 -2.12
CA PHE A 73 13.74 -12.95 -3.56
C PHE A 73 12.39 -13.57 -3.91
N THR A 74 11.87 -14.53 -3.14
CA THR A 74 10.52 -15.09 -3.38
C THR A 74 9.43 -14.06 -3.16
N GLY A 75 9.50 -13.29 -2.06
CA GLY A 75 8.48 -12.27 -1.79
C GLY A 75 8.49 -11.14 -2.82
N PHE A 76 9.67 -10.73 -3.29
CA PHE A 76 9.80 -9.74 -4.35
C PHE A 76 9.25 -10.26 -5.68
N GLU A 77 9.63 -11.47 -6.10
CA GLU A 77 9.14 -12.06 -7.36
C GLU A 77 7.63 -12.27 -7.34
N ASP A 78 7.04 -12.66 -6.20
CA ASP A 78 5.58 -12.77 -6.04
C ASP A 78 4.89 -11.42 -6.31
N ARG A 79 5.44 -10.30 -5.80
CA ARG A 79 4.90 -8.95 -6.08
C ARG A 79 5.07 -8.56 -7.55
N MET A 80 6.22 -8.89 -8.15
CA MET A 80 6.45 -8.63 -9.57
C MET A 80 5.45 -9.39 -10.45
N LEU A 81 5.15 -10.65 -10.11
CA LEU A 81 4.13 -11.45 -10.80
C LEU A 81 2.74 -10.82 -10.64
N GLU A 82 2.41 -10.30 -9.45
CA GLU A 82 1.15 -9.59 -9.24
C GLU A 82 1.07 -8.29 -10.06
N ILE A 83 2.14 -7.50 -10.10
CA ILE A 83 2.21 -6.27 -10.92
C ILE A 83 2.01 -6.63 -12.39
N GLN A 84 2.69 -7.69 -12.88
CA GLN A 84 2.53 -8.16 -14.26
C GLN A 84 1.10 -8.63 -14.55
N ALA A 85 0.49 -9.36 -13.62
CA ALA A 85 -0.88 -9.85 -13.76
C ALA A 85 -1.92 -8.72 -13.79
N ARG A 86 -1.69 -7.64 -13.04
CA ARG A 86 -2.57 -6.46 -12.99
C ARG A 86 -2.40 -5.53 -14.19
N THR A 87 -1.16 -5.31 -14.64
CA THR A 87 -0.85 -4.36 -15.73
C THR A 87 -0.90 -4.98 -17.12
N GLY A 88 -0.63 -6.29 -17.24
CA GLY A 88 -0.32 -6.90 -18.53
C GLY A 88 1.01 -6.41 -19.13
N ALA A 89 1.89 -5.82 -18.32
CA ALA A 89 3.16 -5.25 -18.76
C ALA A 89 4.04 -6.26 -19.49
N THR A 90 4.70 -5.76 -20.54
CA THR A 90 5.68 -6.48 -21.33
C THR A 90 6.92 -6.82 -20.49
N ALA A 91 7.73 -7.75 -20.98
CA ALA A 91 8.99 -8.11 -20.31
C ALA A 91 9.93 -6.90 -20.13
N ALA A 92 9.92 -5.93 -21.06
CA ALA A 92 10.74 -4.73 -20.97
C ALA A 92 10.23 -3.76 -19.90
N GLU A 93 8.91 -3.57 -19.80
CA GLU A 93 8.29 -2.75 -18.76
C GLU A 93 8.47 -3.38 -17.38
N MET A 94 8.33 -4.70 -17.26
CA MET A 94 8.57 -5.43 -16.01
C MET A 94 10.03 -5.35 -15.55
N GLU A 95 10.99 -5.31 -16.47
CA GLU A 95 12.38 -5.04 -16.12
C GLU A 95 12.55 -3.61 -15.59
N ASN A 96 11.87 -2.63 -16.18
CA ASN A 96 11.88 -1.26 -15.66
C ASN A 96 11.29 -1.18 -14.24
N VAL A 97 10.12 -1.80 -14.00
CA VAL A 97 9.51 -1.91 -12.66
C VAL A 97 10.52 -2.51 -11.67
N ARG A 98 11.23 -3.56 -12.08
CA ARG A 98 12.21 -4.24 -11.24
C ARG A 98 13.37 -3.32 -10.87
N GLN A 99 13.91 -2.61 -11.85
CA GLN A 99 15.00 -1.65 -11.63
C GLN A 99 14.56 -0.52 -10.70
N VAL A 100 13.35 0.03 -10.89
CA VAL A 100 12.80 1.07 -10.01
C VAL A 100 12.67 0.55 -8.58
N ALA A 101 12.08 -0.62 -8.36
CA ALA A 101 11.93 -1.16 -7.02
C ALA A 101 13.28 -1.46 -6.34
N LEU A 102 14.27 -1.96 -7.08
CA LEU A 102 15.63 -2.17 -6.58
C LEU A 102 16.35 -0.87 -6.25
N GLN A 103 16.23 0.14 -7.11
CA GLN A 103 16.80 1.47 -6.93
C GLN A 103 16.20 2.13 -5.68
N MET A 104 14.88 2.13 -5.55
CA MET A 104 14.18 2.66 -4.38
C MET A 104 14.56 1.90 -3.09
N GLY A 105 14.73 0.58 -3.18
CA GLY A 105 15.21 -0.22 -2.05
C GLY A 105 16.67 0.03 -1.67
N ALA A 106 17.46 0.63 -2.55
CA ALA A 106 18.86 1.01 -2.29
C ALA A 106 18.98 2.46 -1.81
N ASP A 107 18.13 3.36 -2.32
CA ASP A 107 18.18 4.80 -2.07
C ASP A 107 17.39 5.22 -0.83
N THR A 108 16.46 4.39 -0.36
CA THR A 108 15.59 4.68 0.79
C THR A 108 15.82 3.72 1.95
N SER A 109 15.12 3.95 3.07
CA SER A 109 15.18 3.04 4.23
C SER A 109 14.38 1.74 4.03
N PHE A 110 13.68 1.59 2.90
CA PHE A 110 12.80 0.47 2.59
C PHE A 110 13.50 -0.60 1.77
N SER A 111 13.03 -1.84 1.82
CA SER A 111 13.54 -2.91 0.96
C SER A 111 12.94 -2.84 -0.45
N ALA A 112 13.56 -3.52 -1.42
CA ALA A 112 12.98 -3.64 -2.76
C ALA A 112 11.58 -4.30 -2.76
N THR A 113 11.33 -5.20 -1.81
CA THR A 113 10.01 -5.82 -1.60
C THR A 113 8.99 -4.80 -1.09
N ASP A 114 9.40 -3.90 -0.20
CA ASP A 114 8.54 -2.83 0.30
C ASP A 114 8.23 -1.80 -0.80
N ALA A 115 9.22 -1.47 -1.64
CA ALA A 115 9.00 -0.61 -2.81
C ALA A 115 8.05 -1.26 -3.82
N ALA A 116 8.18 -2.57 -4.08
CA ALA A 116 7.24 -3.31 -4.92
C ALA A 116 5.82 -3.33 -4.32
N GLU A 117 5.71 -3.36 -2.99
CA GLU A 117 4.42 -3.26 -2.31
C GLU A 117 3.79 -1.87 -2.46
N ALA A 118 4.58 -0.81 -2.33
CA ALA A 118 4.11 0.55 -2.56
C ALA A 118 3.63 0.75 -4.01
N ILE A 119 4.31 0.14 -4.99
CA ILE A 119 3.87 0.11 -6.39
C ILE A 119 2.49 -0.56 -6.52
N LEU A 120 2.31 -1.73 -5.91
CA LEU A 120 1.02 -2.43 -5.92
C LEU A 120 -0.10 -1.60 -5.27
N GLN A 121 0.21 -0.89 -4.18
CA GLN A 121 -0.77 -0.04 -3.50
C GLN A 121 -1.18 1.15 -4.37
N LEU A 122 -0.22 1.87 -4.96
CA LEU A 122 -0.49 2.98 -5.88
C LEU A 122 -1.35 2.52 -7.07
N MET A 123 -1.06 1.34 -7.62
CA MET A 123 -1.88 0.75 -8.67
C MET A 123 -3.28 0.31 -8.18
N ALA A 124 -3.41 -0.11 -6.92
CA ALA A 124 -4.71 -0.39 -6.31
C ALA A 124 -5.56 0.87 -6.14
N SER A 125 -4.92 2.04 -5.95
CA SER A 125 -5.56 3.37 -6.04
C SER A 125 -5.92 3.79 -7.47
N GLY A 126 -5.68 2.93 -8.47
CA GLY A 126 -6.08 3.12 -9.86
C GLY A 126 -5.03 3.81 -10.73
N TYR A 127 -3.80 3.99 -10.24
CA TYR A 127 -2.73 4.63 -11.01
C TYR A 127 -2.15 3.66 -12.03
N ASP A 128 -1.85 4.13 -13.24
CA ASP A 128 -1.05 3.37 -14.20
C ASP A 128 0.44 3.32 -13.79
N LEU A 129 1.27 2.61 -14.56
CA LEU A 129 2.69 2.46 -14.23
C LEU A 129 3.46 3.79 -14.23
N ASP A 130 3.14 4.69 -15.17
CA ASP A 130 3.84 5.97 -15.28
C ASP A 130 3.46 6.88 -14.11
N GLN A 131 2.17 6.94 -13.78
CA GLN A 131 1.65 7.65 -12.61
C GLN A 131 2.21 7.06 -11.31
N THR A 132 2.33 5.73 -11.24
CA THR A 132 2.90 5.04 -10.07
C THR A 132 4.36 5.43 -9.88
N PHE A 133 5.17 5.42 -10.94
CA PHE A 133 6.57 5.85 -10.85
C PHE A 133 6.73 7.32 -10.51
N ALA A 134 5.80 8.18 -10.95
CA ALA A 134 5.80 9.59 -10.59
C ALA A 134 5.48 9.82 -9.10
N ALA A 135 4.56 9.04 -8.53
CA ALA A 135 4.13 9.19 -7.14
C ALA A 135 5.00 8.43 -6.12
N LEU A 136 5.64 7.33 -6.54
CA LEU A 136 6.37 6.42 -5.66
C LEU A 136 7.44 7.09 -4.78
N PRO A 137 8.29 8.01 -5.27
CA PRO A 137 9.28 8.67 -4.42
C PRO A 137 8.63 9.45 -3.27
N ALA A 138 7.53 10.16 -3.55
CA ALA A 138 6.81 10.93 -2.54
C ALA A 138 6.22 10.03 -1.44
N VAL A 139 5.71 8.86 -1.82
CA VAL A 139 5.20 7.84 -0.88
C VAL A 139 6.32 7.30 0.00
N LEU A 140 7.46 6.93 -0.58
CA LEU A 140 8.60 6.41 0.17
C LEU A 140 9.17 7.48 1.12
N ASP A 141 9.31 8.72 0.67
CA ASP A 141 9.82 9.80 1.50
C ASP A 141 8.86 10.13 2.65
N ALA A 142 7.56 10.27 2.35
CA ALA A 142 6.54 10.50 3.36
C ALA A 142 6.45 9.34 4.35
N ALA A 143 6.54 8.09 3.89
CA ALA A 143 6.49 6.91 4.74
C ALA A 143 7.72 6.84 5.65
N THR A 144 8.89 7.26 5.16
CA THR A 144 10.08 7.38 6.00
C THR A 144 9.85 8.41 7.12
N ALA A 145 9.18 9.52 6.82
CA ALA A 145 8.88 10.58 7.78
C ALA A 145 7.74 10.22 8.76
N SER A 146 6.75 9.41 8.35
CA SER A 146 5.60 9.00 9.16
C SER A 146 5.80 7.70 9.96
N GLY A 147 6.98 7.09 9.89
CA GLY A 147 7.30 5.90 10.69
C GLY A 147 7.06 4.55 9.99
N GLY A 148 7.02 4.55 8.67
CA GLY A 148 7.24 3.36 7.84
C GLY A 148 6.00 2.73 7.22
N ASN A 149 4.82 3.34 7.35
CA ASN A 149 3.59 2.75 6.79
C ASN A 149 3.38 3.17 5.33
N LEU A 150 3.96 2.39 4.41
CA LEU A 150 3.89 2.65 2.97
C LEU A 150 2.47 2.60 2.41
N GLY A 151 1.69 1.60 2.81
CA GLY A 151 0.34 1.42 2.28
C GLY A 151 -0.57 2.59 2.64
N MET A 152 -0.57 2.97 3.92
CA MET A 152 -1.34 4.12 4.41
C MET A 152 -0.89 5.44 3.81
N THR A 153 0.43 5.61 3.65
CA THR A 153 0.99 6.83 3.05
C THR A 153 0.65 6.94 1.57
N ALA A 154 0.69 5.82 0.84
CA ALA A 154 0.26 5.77 -0.56
C ALA A 154 -1.21 6.18 -0.70
N ASP A 155 -2.09 5.60 0.12
CA ASP A 155 -3.51 5.93 0.13
C ASP A 155 -3.71 7.42 0.36
N TRP A 156 -3.11 7.99 1.41
CA TRP A 156 -3.24 9.41 1.73
C TRP A 156 -2.75 10.36 0.64
N ILE A 157 -1.61 10.06 0.02
CA ILE A 157 -1.09 10.89 -1.07
C ILE A 157 -2.02 10.79 -2.27
N THR A 158 -2.45 9.58 -2.64
CA THR A 158 -3.38 9.39 -3.78
C THR A 158 -4.75 10.03 -3.54
N ASP A 159 -5.26 9.95 -2.32
CA ASP A 159 -6.51 10.60 -1.89
C ASP A 159 -6.38 12.12 -1.95
N ALA A 160 -5.29 12.69 -1.45
CA ALA A 160 -5.06 14.13 -1.50
C ALA A 160 -4.93 14.63 -2.94
N LEU A 161 -4.22 13.90 -3.80
CA LEU A 161 -4.12 14.24 -5.23
C LEU A 161 -5.50 14.22 -5.89
N ALA A 162 -6.29 13.17 -5.65
CA ALA A 162 -7.64 13.06 -6.20
C ALA A 162 -8.58 14.15 -5.68
N MET A 163 -8.55 14.45 -4.38
CA MET A 163 -9.41 15.46 -3.74
C MET A 163 -9.17 16.88 -4.26
N TYR A 164 -7.92 17.21 -4.60
CA TYR A 164 -7.55 18.54 -5.10
C TYR A 164 -7.33 18.56 -6.62
N ASN A 165 -7.72 17.47 -7.31
CA ASN A 165 -7.64 17.32 -8.76
C ASN A 165 -6.21 17.58 -9.32
N MET A 166 -5.21 17.09 -8.60
CA MET A 166 -3.78 17.21 -8.89
C MET A 166 -3.28 15.97 -9.63
N GLU A 167 -2.24 16.14 -10.44
CA GLU A 167 -1.62 15.04 -11.19
C GLU A 167 -0.70 14.18 -10.31
N ALA A 168 -0.49 12.91 -10.69
CA ALA A 168 0.41 12.00 -9.98
C ALA A 168 1.85 12.57 -9.81
N SER A 169 2.32 13.35 -10.80
CA SER A 169 3.61 14.05 -10.73
C SER A 169 3.69 15.12 -9.64
N GLU A 170 2.55 15.55 -9.09
CA GLU A 170 2.48 16.52 -8.00
C GLU A 170 2.49 15.84 -6.61
N ALA A 171 2.62 14.51 -6.54
CA ALA A 171 2.69 13.76 -5.28
C ALA A 171 3.78 14.31 -4.33
N VAL A 172 4.94 14.69 -4.88
CA VAL A 172 6.04 15.30 -4.11
C VAL A 172 5.59 16.63 -3.50
N THR A 173 4.79 17.43 -4.21
CA THR A 173 4.26 18.70 -3.70
C THR A 173 3.32 18.47 -2.53
N VAL A 174 2.46 17.45 -2.61
CA VAL A 174 1.57 17.05 -1.51
C VAL A 174 2.38 16.64 -0.28
N SER A 175 3.34 15.72 -0.47
CA SER A 175 4.22 15.24 0.60
C SER A 175 5.00 16.37 1.26
N ASP A 176 5.67 17.21 0.47
CA ASP A 176 6.46 18.35 0.96
C ASP A 176 5.61 19.35 1.74
N LEU A 177 4.42 19.66 1.25
CA LEU A 177 3.53 20.59 1.92
C LEU A 177 3.12 20.08 3.30
N VAL A 178 2.72 18.81 3.38
CA VAL A 178 2.30 18.17 4.63
C VAL A 178 3.49 18.02 5.58
N ALA A 179 4.65 17.61 5.08
CA ALA A 179 5.89 17.49 5.87
C ALA A 179 6.32 18.85 6.44
N ARG A 180 6.27 19.92 5.64
CA ARG A 180 6.58 21.28 6.10
C ARG A 180 5.60 21.78 7.15
N ALA A 181 4.33 21.46 7.02
CA ALA A 181 3.31 21.82 8.00
C ALA A 181 3.43 21.03 9.31
N ALA A 182 3.79 19.75 9.23
CA ALA A 182 4.12 18.93 10.40
C ALA A 182 5.36 19.51 11.11
N GLY A 183 6.43 19.82 10.37
CA GLY A 183 7.64 20.43 10.94
C GLY A 183 7.46 21.85 11.49
N ALA A 184 6.39 22.55 11.09
CA ALA A 184 6.06 23.90 11.55
C ALA A 184 4.94 23.93 12.60
N SER A 185 4.44 22.78 13.05
CA SER A 185 3.38 22.72 14.04
C SER A 185 3.57 21.56 15.00
N SER A 186 2.67 21.39 15.95
CA SER A 186 2.69 20.24 16.86
C SER A 186 2.09 18.96 16.25
N ALA A 187 1.52 18.99 15.03
CA ALA A 187 0.92 17.83 14.37
C ALA A 187 1.95 16.94 13.68
N GLU A 188 1.65 15.65 13.60
CA GLU A 188 2.37 14.69 12.76
C GLU A 188 1.81 14.67 11.32
N MET A 189 2.53 14.09 10.36
CA MET A 189 2.04 13.98 8.98
C MET A 189 0.71 13.24 8.93
N ASP A 190 0.59 12.16 9.71
CA ASP A 190 -0.63 11.36 9.87
C ASP A 190 -1.81 12.20 10.35
N ASP A 191 -1.58 13.08 11.32
CA ASP A 191 -2.61 14.00 11.82
C ASP A 191 -3.14 14.91 10.71
N LEU A 192 -2.24 15.43 9.89
CA LEU A 192 -2.60 16.34 8.80
C LEU A 192 -3.33 15.60 7.68
N PHE A 193 -2.89 14.40 7.30
CA PHE A 193 -3.59 13.59 6.31
C PHE A 193 -4.97 13.14 6.78
N MET A 194 -5.11 12.71 8.04
CA MET A 194 -6.43 12.40 8.61
C MET A 194 -7.35 13.62 8.65
N GLY A 195 -6.81 14.80 8.94
CA GLY A 195 -7.56 16.06 8.88
C GLY A 195 -8.00 16.39 7.46
N LEU A 196 -7.10 16.23 6.48
CA LEU A 196 -7.38 16.44 5.06
C LEU A 196 -8.46 15.48 4.56
N ALA A 197 -8.42 14.20 4.91
CA ALA A 197 -9.43 13.24 4.50
C ALA A 197 -10.86 13.65 4.91
N ASN A 198 -10.99 14.33 6.07
CA ASN A 198 -12.29 14.78 6.57
C ASN A 198 -12.77 16.10 5.96
N VAL A 199 -11.86 17.03 5.66
CA VAL A 199 -12.23 18.37 5.16
C VAL A 199 -12.07 18.53 3.65
N GLY A 200 -11.16 17.78 3.02
CA GLY A 200 -10.73 17.91 1.62
C GLY A 200 -11.90 18.08 0.65
N PRO A 201 -12.90 17.18 0.65
CA PRO A 201 -14.05 17.30 -0.26
C PRO A 201 -14.88 18.58 -0.08
N VAL A 202 -14.88 19.18 1.12
CA VAL A 202 -15.56 20.45 1.38
C VAL A 202 -14.65 21.63 1.09
N ALA A 203 -13.35 21.54 1.41
CA ALA A 203 -12.38 22.58 1.06
C ALA A 203 -12.33 22.80 -0.46
N ASP A 204 -12.35 21.73 -1.25
CA ASP A 204 -12.39 21.78 -2.71
C ASP A 204 -13.66 22.47 -3.24
N GLN A 205 -14.83 22.20 -2.66
CA GLN A 205 -16.08 22.91 -3.01
C GLN A 205 -15.99 24.43 -2.81
N PHE A 206 -15.16 24.87 -1.85
CA PHE A 206 -14.91 26.27 -1.55
C PHE A 206 -13.69 26.83 -2.30
N ASN A 207 -13.08 26.04 -3.21
CA ASN A 207 -11.85 26.36 -3.93
C ASN A 207 -10.69 26.75 -2.99
N ILE A 208 -10.65 26.16 -1.79
CA ILE A 208 -9.54 26.37 -0.86
C ILE A 208 -8.39 25.46 -1.32
N PRO A 209 -7.21 26.00 -1.64
CA PRO A 209 -6.11 25.17 -2.11
C PRO A 209 -5.56 24.27 -0.99
N LEU A 210 -5.00 23.12 -1.36
CA LEU A 210 -4.40 22.16 -0.44
C LEU A 210 -3.46 22.82 0.59
N LYS A 211 -2.63 23.76 0.12
CA LYS A 211 -1.71 24.55 0.96
C LYS A 211 -2.42 25.23 2.13
N ASP A 212 -3.55 25.86 1.87
CA ASP A 212 -4.26 26.64 2.89
C ASP A 212 -5.03 25.70 3.82
N SER A 213 -5.59 24.62 3.28
CA SER A 213 -6.21 23.57 4.09
C SER A 213 -5.23 22.96 5.09
N VAL A 214 -4.03 22.57 4.63
CA VAL A 214 -2.97 22.04 5.49
C VAL A 214 -2.50 23.08 6.52
N ALA A 215 -2.36 24.34 6.12
CA ALA A 215 -1.98 25.41 7.04
C ALA A 215 -3.00 25.64 8.16
N VAL A 216 -4.31 25.56 7.85
CA VAL A 216 -5.38 25.64 8.86
C VAL A 216 -5.31 24.46 9.82
N LEU A 217 -5.14 23.23 9.31
CA LEU A 217 -5.01 22.04 10.13
C LEU A 217 -3.77 22.10 11.04
N ALA A 218 -2.65 22.60 10.53
CA ALA A 218 -1.46 22.86 11.34
C ALA A 218 -1.71 23.93 12.42
N ALA A 219 -2.48 24.98 12.12
CA ALA A 219 -2.84 26.00 13.11
C ALA A 219 -3.81 25.49 14.20
N PHE A 220 -4.63 24.48 13.88
CA PHE A 220 -5.47 23.77 14.85
C PHE A 220 -4.63 22.88 15.77
N SER A 221 -3.59 22.25 15.23
CA SER A 221 -2.71 21.38 16.00
C SER A 221 -2.02 22.12 17.14
N GLU A 222 -1.60 23.37 16.93
CA GLU A 222 -1.03 24.26 17.96
C GLU A 222 -1.97 24.51 19.14
N ARG A 223 -3.27 24.30 18.96
CA ARG A 223 -4.30 24.40 20.01
C ARG A 223 -4.74 23.03 20.54
N GLY A 224 -4.02 21.97 20.19
CA GLY A 224 -4.29 20.59 20.61
C GLY A 224 -5.36 19.87 19.79
N ILE A 225 -5.86 20.47 18.70
CA ILE A 225 -6.90 19.89 17.85
C ILE A 225 -6.21 19.29 16.62
N LYS A 226 -6.17 17.96 16.52
CA LYS A 226 -5.36 17.23 15.53
C LYS A 226 -6.17 16.16 14.81
N GLY A 227 -5.56 15.57 13.79
CA GLY A 227 -6.12 14.41 13.11
C GLY A 227 -7.49 14.68 12.49
N ALA A 228 -8.30 13.62 12.49
CA ALA A 228 -9.68 13.64 12.01
C ALA A 228 -10.56 14.70 12.68
N GLU A 229 -10.31 15.04 13.96
CA GLU A 229 -11.09 16.05 14.67
C GLU A 229 -10.84 17.45 14.08
N ALA A 230 -9.58 17.80 13.80
CA ALA A 230 -9.22 19.06 13.16
C ALA A 230 -9.93 19.23 11.80
N GLY A 231 -9.95 18.18 10.99
CA GLY A 231 -10.68 18.16 9.72
C GLY A 231 -12.18 18.33 9.91
N THR A 232 -12.78 17.68 10.90
CA THR A 232 -14.22 17.79 11.20
C THR A 232 -14.59 19.21 11.65
N GLN A 233 -13.76 19.82 12.50
CA GLN A 233 -13.98 21.20 12.94
C GLN A 233 -13.83 22.19 11.78
N PHE A 234 -12.83 21.99 10.92
CA PHE A 234 -12.64 22.86 9.76
C PHE A 234 -13.79 22.73 8.76
N LYS A 235 -14.23 21.50 8.46
CA LYS A 235 -15.45 21.24 7.69
C LYS A 235 -16.67 21.93 8.29
N SER A 236 -16.84 21.85 9.62
CA SER A 236 -17.95 22.49 10.33
C SER A 236 -17.89 24.02 10.22
N MET A 237 -16.69 24.61 10.28
CA MET A 237 -16.48 26.03 10.03
C MET A 237 -16.91 26.43 8.61
N LEU A 238 -16.43 25.73 7.58
CA LEU A 238 -16.77 26.02 6.18
C LEU A 238 -18.27 25.90 5.92
N THR A 239 -18.89 24.80 6.36
CA THR A 239 -20.32 24.58 6.20
C THR A 239 -21.18 25.55 7.01
N ASN A 240 -20.73 26.01 8.18
CA ASN A 240 -21.45 27.04 8.94
C ASN A 240 -21.35 28.42 8.29
N MET A 241 -20.24 28.72 7.61
CA MET A 241 -20.09 29.97 6.87
C MET A 241 -21.15 30.11 5.79
N THR A 242 -21.50 29.04 5.06
CA THR A 242 -22.52 29.07 3.99
C THR A 242 -23.96 28.96 4.44
N ARG A 243 -24.22 28.90 5.76
CA ARG A 243 -25.60 28.88 6.25
C ARG A 243 -26.23 30.25 6.12
N ASP A 244 -27.40 30.29 5.50
CA ASP A 244 -28.25 31.48 5.49
C ASP A 244 -29.00 31.60 6.82
N THR A 245 -28.28 32.05 7.86
CA THR A 245 -28.88 32.43 9.14
C THR A 245 -28.64 33.92 9.39
N ALA A 246 -29.56 34.57 10.10
CA ALA A 246 -29.49 36.00 10.39
C ALA A 246 -28.15 36.42 11.03
N ASP A 247 -27.59 35.58 11.91
CA ASP A 247 -26.31 35.83 12.56
C ASP A 247 -25.13 35.77 11.58
N VAL A 248 -25.13 34.81 10.66
CA VAL A 248 -24.07 34.64 9.65
C VAL A 248 -24.13 35.78 8.63
N THR A 249 -25.33 36.10 8.12
CA THR A 249 -25.56 37.22 7.20
C THR A 249 -25.16 38.56 7.82
N ALA A 250 -25.48 38.80 9.10
CA ALA A 250 -25.06 40.00 9.82
C ALA A 250 -23.53 40.10 10.02
N MET A 251 -22.82 38.97 10.15
CA MET A 251 -21.35 38.96 10.21
C MET A 251 -20.74 39.25 8.83
N TRP A 252 -21.29 38.69 7.76
CA TRP A 252 -20.89 38.98 6.38
C TRP A 252 -21.07 40.45 6.01
N GLU A 253 -22.22 41.05 6.36
CA GLU A 253 -22.47 42.49 6.21
C GLU A 253 -21.47 43.34 7.00
N LYS A 254 -21.14 42.95 8.25
CA LYS A 254 -20.13 43.66 9.06
C LYS A 254 -18.72 43.56 8.51
N LEU A 255 -18.37 42.44 7.85
CA LEU A 255 -17.07 42.25 7.21
C LEU A 255 -17.00 42.91 5.83
N GLY A 256 -18.11 43.49 5.34
CA GLY A 256 -18.17 44.14 4.03
C GLY A 256 -18.12 43.14 2.87
N ILE A 257 -18.43 41.86 3.12
CA ILE A 257 -18.39 40.78 2.14
C ILE A 257 -19.79 40.18 2.09
N SER A 258 -20.53 40.37 1.00
CA SER A 258 -21.81 39.69 0.82
C SER A 258 -21.57 38.33 0.17
N MET A 259 -21.94 37.23 0.85
CA MET A 259 -21.97 35.91 0.20
C MET A 259 -23.20 35.68 -0.68
N PHE A 260 -24.16 36.61 -0.65
CA PHE A 260 -25.40 36.55 -1.42
C PHE A 260 -25.58 37.74 -2.36
N ASP A 261 -24.49 38.38 -2.81
CA ASP A 261 -24.56 39.26 -3.98
C ASP A 261 -24.28 38.44 -5.26
N VAL A 262 -25.19 37.51 -5.51
CA VAL A 262 -25.50 37.12 -6.88
C VAL A 262 -26.89 37.66 -7.12
N THR A 263 -26.96 38.78 -7.82
CA THR A 263 -27.99 39.00 -8.84
C THR A 263 -28.23 37.69 -9.60
N GLY A 264 -29.19 36.93 -9.12
CA GLY A 264 -29.88 35.89 -9.86
C GLY A 264 -31.09 36.51 -10.55
N ALA A 265 -30.84 37.35 -11.56
CA ALA A 265 -31.71 37.70 -12.69
C ALA A 265 -30.98 38.68 -13.62
#